data_AF-A0A7X9B1H1-F1
#
_entry.id   AF-A0A7X9B1H1-F1
#
_cell.length_a   1.000
_cell.length_b   1.000
_cell.length_c   1.000
_cell.angle_alpha   90.00
_cell.angle_beta   90.00
_cell.angle_gamma   90.00
#
_symmetry.space_group_name_H-M   'P 1'
#
loop_
_entity.id
_entity.type
_entity.pdbx_description
1 polymer ?
#
loop_
_entity_poly.entity_id
_entity_poly.type
_entity_poly.pdbx_seq_one_letter_code
_entity_poly.pdbx_strand_id
1 'polypeptide(L)'
;MPHANQPFSLAVGYQQPENGERFPAIVADYQPQVGEVYFAWVGTPSGRAILGAHDDDSNAVQDLLEEDLKALRQLGVKLDILFNANCYGAHAFSRDLENNIRSVMDYLGELGCPVDIITTTSPAIAHISKTHYPDVEVRASVNMRIGSTQAMGYVNELFDSFYLQRDRQRDLRYVAGVHQWCERHQKKLCLLANSGCLKYCPGQTFHDNFLAHIARVETMDNLPGWNPHVCWNLYRKPENYVEFLKATWIRPEDLHRYAGMVHTIKLATRQHSHPRMVIGAYAGQSFTGDLLTLTEPGFSSIFAPYYIDNQAFPPDWAERMAQCPENCDSCHYCQELLKRVLKNSNEGF
;
A
#
# COMPACT_ATOMS: atom_id res chain seq x y z
N MET A 1 26.44 0.09 11.33
CA MET A 1 26.00 -0.53 12.59
C MET A 1 24.98 -1.59 12.24
N PRO A 2 25.01 -2.80 12.84
CA PRO A 2 23.99 -3.79 12.59
C PRO A 2 22.66 -3.20 13.04
N HIS A 3 21.66 -3.25 12.15
CA HIS A 3 20.36 -2.62 12.28
C HIS A 3 19.73 -2.95 13.65
N ALA A 4 19.66 -1.97 14.55
CA ALA A 4 18.81 -2.06 15.72
C ALA A 4 17.40 -2.44 15.24
N ASN A 5 16.76 -3.43 15.89
CA ASN A 5 15.40 -3.86 15.57
C ASN A 5 14.53 -2.63 15.32
N GLN A 6 13.99 -2.52 14.11
CA GLN A 6 13.12 -1.42 13.75
C GLN A 6 11.90 -1.49 14.67
N PRO A 7 11.46 -0.39 15.30
CA PRO A 7 10.32 -0.41 16.22
C PRO A 7 8.97 -0.54 15.50
N PHE A 8 8.98 -0.76 14.19
CA PHE A 8 7.83 -1.04 13.34
C PHE A 8 8.12 -2.28 12.48
N SER A 9 7.06 -2.97 12.04
CA SER A 9 7.14 -4.07 11.08
C SER A 9 6.78 -3.61 9.68
N LEU A 10 7.38 -4.24 8.67
CA LEU A 10 6.94 -4.11 7.28
C LEU A 10 5.77 -5.06 6.99
N ALA A 11 4.77 -4.54 6.29
CA ALA A 11 3.68 -5.31 5.71
C ALA A 11 3.85 -5.38 4.18
N VAL A 12 3.96 -6.60 3.64
CA VAL A 12 4.24 -6.84 2.21
C VAL A 12 3.10 -7.61 1.56
N GLY A 13 2.84 -7.33 0.29
CA GLY A 13 1.72 -7.89 -0.44
C GLY A 13 2.07 -9.20 -1.10
N TYR A 14 1.33 -10.26 -0.79
CA TYR A 14 1.43 -11.55 -1.47
C TYR A 14 1.20 -11.40 -2.96
N GLN A 15 2.08 -12.04 -3.74
CA GLN A 15 1.92 -12.23 -5.17
C GLN A 15 2.72 -13.46 -5.60
N GLN A 16 2.51 -13.90 -6.84
CA GLN A 16 3.31 -14.95 -7.49
C GLN A 16 4.25 -14.25 -8.49
N PRO A 17 5.53 -14.04 -8.13
CA PRO A 17 6.49 -13.39 -9.01
C PRO A 17 6.65 -14.13 -10.35
N GLU A 18 6.72 -13.38 -11.45
CA GLU A 18 6.89 -13.95 -12.80
C GLU A 18 8.21 -14.73 -12.97
N ASN A 19 9.20 -14.47 -12.12
CA ASN A 19 10.49 -15.18 -12.14
C ASN A 19 10.43 -16.59 -11.52
N GLY A 20 9.26 -17.04 -11.06
CA GLY A 20 9.04 -18.37 -10.46
C GLY A 20 9.50 -18.51 -9.00
N GLU A 21 9.97 -17.42 -8.37
CA GLU A 21 10.37 -17.42 -6.97
C GLU A 21 9.14 -17.52 -6.05
N ARG A 22 9.15 -18.46 -5.10
CA ARG A 22 8.06 -18.57 -4.11
C ARG A 22 8.08 -17.38 -3.16
N PHE A 23 6.93 -16.74 -2.97
CA PHE A 23 6.82 -15.53 -2.14
C PHE A 23 7.26 -15.73 -0.68
N PRO A 24 6.98 -16.87 0.00
CA PRO A 24 7.49 -17.14 1.34
C PRO A 24 9.02 -17.13 1.42
N ALA A 25 9.74 -17.52 0.37
CA ALA A 25 11.20 -17.46 0.35
C ALA A 25 11.70 -16.00 0.36
N ILE A 26 11.01 -15.09 -0.37
CA ILE A 26 11.28 -13.65 -0.30
C ILE A 26 11.06 -13.15 1.12
N VAL A 27 9.95 -13.54 1.76
CA VAL A 27 9.65 -13.11 3.14
C VAL A 27 10.70 -13.61 4.14
N ALA A 28 11.14 -14.86 4.00
CA ALA A 28 12.16 -15.46 4.87
C ALA A 28 13.48 -14.67 4.85
N ASP A 29 13.93 -14.22 3.67
CA ASP A 29 15.18 -13.47 3.50
C ASP A 29 15.18 -12.09 4.18
N TYR A 30 13.99 -11.53 4.46
CA TYR A 30 13.83 -10.21 5.07
C TYR A 30 13.21 -10.27 6.47
N GLN A 31 13.28 -11.42 7.14
CA GLN A 31 13.01 -11.49 8.57
C GLN A 31 14.18 -10.92 9.40
N PRO A 32 13.91 -10.27 10.55
CA PRO A 32 12.58 -10.07 11.16
C PRO A 32 11.85 -8.80 10.71
N GLN A 33 12.35 -8.06 9.71
CA GLN A 33 11.77 -6.78 9.30
C GLN A 33 10.37 -6.93 8.70
N VAL A 34 10.14 -7.99 7.92
CA VAL A 34 8.79 -8.34 7.43
C VAL A 34 8.05 -9.11 8.52
N GLY A 35 7.05 -8.46 9.12
CA GLY A 35 6.22 -9.04 10.19
C GLY A 35 4.80 -9.39 9.74
N GLU A 36 4.40 -8.98 8.54
CA GLU A 36 3.03 -9.11 8.06
C GLU A 36 3.02 -9.34 6.54
N VAL A 37 2.19 -10.27 6.08
CA VAL A 37 1.86 -10.47 4.68
C VAL A 37 0.38 -10.24 4.48
N TYR A 38 0.04 -9.30 3.59
CA TYR A 38 -1.34 -9.04 3.22
C TYR A 38 -1.69 -9.65 1.86
N PHE A 39 -2.87 -10.26 1.75
CA PHE A 39 -3.27 -11.04 0.58
C PHE A 39 -4.77 -10.88 0.29
N ALA A 40 -5.17 -11.16 -0.95
CA ALA A 40 -6.57 -11.23 -1.32
C ALA A 40 -6.96 -12.69 -1.55
N TRP A 41 -8.18 -13.05 -1.18
CA TRP A 41 -8.72 -14.36 -1.50
C TRP A 41 -9.04 -14.46 -2.99
N VAL A 42 -8.80 -15.63 -3.59
CA VAL A 42 -9.11 -15.90 -5.00
C VAL A 42 -10.60 -15.62 -5.24
N GLY A 43 -10.92 -15.01 -6.38
CA GLY A 43 -12.29 -14.65 -6.74
C GLY A 43 -12.89 -13.47 -5.95
N THR A 44 -12.20 -12.91 -4.95
CA THR A 44 -12.76 -11.84 -4.10
C THR A 44 -12.31 -10.45 -4.54
N PRO A 45 -13.22 -9.46 -4.66
CA PRO A 45 -12.85 -8.07 -4.92
C PRO A 45 -11.93 -7.51 -3.82
N SER A 46 -10.77 -7.00 -4.21
CA SER A 46 -9.75 -6.50 -3.27
C SER A 46 -9.09 -5.18 -3.67
N GLY A 47 -9.71 -4.46 -4.63
CA GLY A 47 -9.22 -3.17 -5.14
C GLY A 47 -8.04 -3.27 -6.11
N ARG A 48 -7.87 -4.45 -6.75
CA ARG A 48 -6.91 -4.79 -7.81
C ARG A 48 -7.50 -5.89 -8.70
N ALA A 49 -6.80 -6.23 -9.80
CA ALA A 49 -7.11 -7.43 -10.57
C ALA A 49 -7.22 -8.64 -9.64
N ILE A 50 -8.26 -9.45 -9.85
CA ILE A 50 -8.56 -10.60 -8.99
C ILE A 50 -7.45 -11.63 -9.21
N LEU A 51 -6.88 -12.18 -8.13
CA LEU A 51 -5.93 -13.29 -8.25
C LEU A 51 -6.61 -14.43 -9.02
N GLY A 52 -5.96 -14.90 -10.09
CA GLY A 52 -6.48 -15.95 -10.98
C GLY A 52 -7.54 -15.52 -12.01
N ALA A 53 -7.82 -14.22 -12.20
CA ALA A 53 -8.81 -13.77 -13.18
C ALA A 53 -8.44 -14.01 -14.65
N HIS A 54 -7.17 -14.27 -14.95
CA HIS A 54 -6.67 -14.51 -16.31
C HIS A 54 -5.99 -15.88 -16.47
N ASP A 55 -6.01 -16.72 -15.43
CA ASP A 55 -5.45 -18.07 -15.50
C ASP A 55 -6.57 -19.07 -15.82
N ASP A 56 -6.30 -19.95 -16.79
CA ASP A 56 -7.24 -21.00 -17.20
C ASP A 56 -7.52 -22.03 -16.08
N ASP A 57 -6.73 -22.02 -14.99
CA ASP A 57 -6.86 -22.92 -13.84
C ASP A 57 -6.84 -22.17 -12.49
N SER A 58 -8.00 -21.62 -12.11
CA SER A 58 -8.20 -20.95 -10.81
C SER A 58 -7.94 -21.86 -9.60
N ASN A 59 -8.04 -23.19 -9.75
CA ASN A 59 -7.78 -24.12 -8.64
C ASN A 59 -6.28 -24.21 -8.36
N ALA A 60 -5.44 -24.27 -9.40
CA ALA A 60 -3.99 -24.26 -9.23
C ALA A 60 -3.49 -22.97 -8.53
N VAL A 61 -4.09 -21.83 -8.82
CA VAL A 61 -3.77 -20.54 -8.16
C VAL A 61 -4.13 -20.58 -6.67
N GLN A 62 -5.31 -21.13 -6.35
CA GLN A 62 -5.78 -21.30 -4.99
C GLN A 62 -4.89 -22.26 -4.20
N ASP A 63 -4.56 -23.43 -4.75
CA ASP A 63 -3.69 -24.42 -4.12
C ASP A 63 -2.31 -23.82 -3.78
N LEU A 64 -1.73 -23.06 -4.71
CA LEU A 64 -0.44 -22.40 -4.51
C LEU A 64 -0.51 -21.35 -3.39
N LEU A 65 -1.57 -20.54 -3.37
CA LEU A 65 -1.82 -19.57 -2.30
C LEU A 65 -1.89 -20.30 -0.95
N GLU A 66 -2.65 -21.38 -0.85
CA GLU A 66 -2.80 -22.14 0.39
C GLU A 66 -1.49 -22.72 0.90
N GLU A 67 -0.67 -23.28 0.02
CA GLU A 67 0.69 -23.74 0.35
C GLU A 67 1.56 -22.58 0.87
N ASP A 68 1.54 -21.44 0.18
CA ASP A 68 2.33 -20.28 0.58
C ASP A 68 1.85 -19.70 1.91
N LEU A 69 0.54 -19.65 2.17
CA LEU A 69 -0.01 -19.22 3.46
C LEU A 69 0.46 -20.12 4.61
N LYS A 70 0.50 -21.45 4.40
CA LYS A 70 1.05 -22.40 5.38
C LYS A 70 2.54 -22.15 5.64
N ALA A 71 3.33 -21.92 4.59
CA ALA A 71 4.75 -21.61 4.73
C ALA A 71 4.98 -20.28 5.46
N LEU A 72 4.22 -19.23 5.12
CA LEU A 72 4.25 -17.94 5.80
C LEU A 72 3.87 -18.07 7.28
N ARG A 73 2.89 -18.90 7.62
CA ARG A 73 2.53 -19.19 9.01
C ARG A 73 3.67 -19.84 9.78
N GLN A 74 4.40 -20.77 9.17
CA GLN A 74 5.59 -21.39 9.78
C GLN A 74 6.73 -20.39 10.01
N LEU A 75 6.83 -19.34 9.18
CA LEU A 75 7.77 -18.23 9.39
C LEU A 75 7.33 -17.31 10.55
N GLY A 76 6.11 -17.44 11.06
CA GLY A 76 5.60 -16.61 12.17
C GLY A 76 5.23 -15.18 11.77
N VAL A 77 5.06 -14.90 10.46
CA VAL A 77 4.51 -13.62 10.02
C VAL A 77 2.99 -13.61 10.18
N LYS A 78 2.44 -12.41 10.38
CA LYS A 78 0.99 -12.22 10.43
C LYS A 78 0.38 -12.33 9.04
N LEU A 79 -0.82 -12.89 8.93
CA LEU A 79 -1.61 -12.84 7.69
C LEU A 79 -2.73 -11.81 7.82
N ASP A 80 -2.74 -10.86 6.89
CA ASP A 80 -3.72 -9.78 6.74
C ASP A 80 -4.58 -10.02 5.49
N ILE A 81 -5.82 -10.48 5.67
CA ILE A 81 -6.72 -10.69 4.53
C ILE A 81 -7.38 -9.37 4.10
N LEU A 82 -7.41 -9.15 2.79
CA LEU A 82 -7.98 -7.96 2.20
C LEU A 82 -9.43 -8.16 1.75
N PHE A 83 -10.37 -7.62 2.53
CA PHE A 83 -11.72 -7.30 2.06
C PHE A 83 -11.79 -5.80 1.75
N ASN A 84 -11.00 -5.39 0.75
CA ASN A 84 -10.56 -4.01 0.59
C ASN A 84 -11.08 -3.32 -0.69
N ALA A 85 -12.16 -3.83 -1.28
CA ALA A 85 -12.79 -3.18 -2.42
C ALA A 85 -13.49 -1.89 -1.97
N ASN A 86 -13.24 -0.78 -2.66
CA ASN A 86 -13.82 0.50 -2.28
C ASN A 86 -15.35 0.55 -2.46
N CYS A 87 -15.90 -0.34 -3.30
CA CYS A 87 -17.32 -0.48 -3.55
C CYS A 87 -17.68 -1.96 -3.74
N TYR A 88 -18.75 -2.40 -3.06
CA TYR A 88 -19.33 -3.73 -3.18
C TYR A 88 -20.68 -3.73 -3.93
N GLY A 89 -21.06 -2.59 -4.51
CA GLY A 89 -22.34 -2.42 -5.21
C GLY A 89 -23.54 -2.77 -4.34
N ALA A 90 -24.48 -3.54 -4.90
CA ALA A 90 -25.69 -3.97 -4.20
C ALA A 90 -25.43 -4.89 -2.99
N HIS A 91 -24.26 -5.51 -2.90
CA HIS A 91 -23.90 -6.40 -1.79
C HIS A 91 -23.29 -5.65 -0.59
N ALA A 92 -23.09 -4.34 -0.66
CA ALA A 92 -22.32 -3.57 0.34
C ALA A 92 -22.84 -3.67 1.79
N PHE A 93 -24.10 -4.06 1.99
CA PHE A 93 -24.70 -4.28 3.29
C PHE A 93 -25.72 -5.43 3.25
N SER A 94 -25.28 -6.61 2.79
CA SER A 94 -26.15 -7.79 2.66
C SER A 94 -25.67 -8.97 3.51
N ARG A 95 -26.58 -9.92 3.78
CA ARG A 95 -26.24 -11.21 4.39
C ARG A 95 -25.28 -12.02 3.51
N ASP A 96 -25.35 -11.84 2.19
CA ASP A 96 -24.44 -12.53 1.27
C ASP A 96 -23.00 -12.08 1.48
N LEU A 97 -22.77 -10.79 1.72
CA LEU A 97 -21.45 -10.26 2.05
C LEU A 97 -20.94 -10.85 3.37
N GLU A 98 -21.78 -10.85 4.41
CA GLU A 98 -21.48 -11.45 5.70
C GLU A 98 -21.13 -12.94 5.58
N ASN A 99 -21.97 -13.72 4.87
CA ASN A 99 -21.74 -15.15 4.65
C ASN A 99 -20.45 -15.41 3.87
N ASN A 100 -20.14 -14.61 2.85
CA ASN A 100 -18.89 -14.75 2.09
C ASN A 100 -17.67 -14.56 3.01
N ILE A 101 -17.64 -13.45 3.76
CA ILE A 101 -16.54 -13.17 4.69
C ILE A 101 -16.38 -14.33 5.67
N ARG A 102 -17.50 -14.81 6.24
CA ARG A 102 -17.46 -15.91 7.20
C ARG A 102 -16.93 -17.20 6.60
N SER A 103 -17.43 -17.60 5.43
CA SER A 103 -16.96 -18.80 4.73
C SER A 103 -15.46 -18.76 4.45
N VAL A 104 -14.92 -17.62 4.00
CA VAL A 104 -13.48 -17.47 3.74
C VAL A 104 -12.67 -17.57 5.02
N MET A 105 -13.10 -16.90 6.09
CA MET A 105 -12.42 -16.90 7.39
C MET A 105 -12.42 -18.29 8.04
N ASP A 106 -13.57 -18.97 8.01
CA ASP A 106 -13.73 -20.31 8.59
C ASP A 106 -12.87 -21.33 7.82
N TYR A 107 -12.86 -21.25 6.49
CA TYR A 107 -12.02 -22.09 5.63
C TYR A 107 -10.52 -21.90 5.92
N LEU A 108 -10.05 -20.65 6.03
CA LEU A 108 -8.67 -20.36 6.40
C LEU A 108 -8.30 -20.89 7.79
N GLY A 109 -9.25 -20.88 8.73
CA GLY A 109 -9.10 -21.51 10.04
C GLY A 109 -8.93 -23.04 9.93
N GLU A 110 -9.79 -23.71 9.16
CA GLU A 110 -9.73 -25.15 8.90
C GLU A 110 -8.43 -25.57 8.20
N LEU A 111 -7.91 -24.71 7.30
CA LEU A 111 -6.63 -24.89 6.62
C LEU A 111 -5.41 -24.81 7.56
N GLY A 112 -5.60 -24.39 8.82
CA GLY A 112 -4.52 -24.12 9.77
C GLY A 112 -3.82 -22.78 9.52
N CYS A 113 -4.45 -21.88 8.77
CA CYS A 113 -3.95 -20.54 8.47
C CYS A 113 -4.92 -19.46 8.98
N PRO A 114 -5.29 -19.47 10.29
CA PRO A 114 -6.22 -18.48 10.82
C PRO A 114 -5.70 -17.08 10.56
N VAL A 115 -6.57 -16.14 10.21
CA VAL A 115 -6.20 -14.75 9.88
C VAL A 115 -5.93 -13.93 11.15
N ASP A 116 -4.90 -13.07 11.15
CA ASP A 116 -4.64 -12.18 12.30
C ASP A 116 -5.28 -10.81 12.12
N ILE A 117 -5.40 -10.35 10.87
CA ILE A 117 -5.81 -8.99 10.53
C ILE A 117 -6.79 -9.04 9.36
N ILE A 118 -7.85 -8.24 9.41
CA ILE A 118 -8.72 -7.94 8.28
C ILE A 118 -8.56 -6.46 7.93
N THR A 119 -7.99 -6.16 6.77
CA THR A 119 -7.98 -4.78 6.24
C THR A 119 -9.16 -4.54 5.30
N THR A 120 -9.96 -3.51 5.59
CA THR A 120 -11.15 -3.17 4.80
C THR A 120 -11.36 -1.67 4.62
N THR A 121 -12.05 -1.30 3.55
CA THR A 121 -12.62 0.03 3.30
C THR A 121 -14.07 0.17 3.78
N SER A 122 -14.72 -0.93 4.17
CA SER A 122 -16.16 -0.97 4.41
C SER A 122 -16.49 -1.00 5.90
N PRO A 123 -17.25 -0.01 6.42
CA PRO A 123 -17.78 -0.05 7.77
C PRO A 123 -18.65 -1.28 8.06
N ALA A 124 -19.35 -1.79 7.04
CA ALA A 124 -20.16 -3.01 7.17
C ALA A 124 -19.29 -4.24 7.42
N ILE A 125 -18.20 -4.37 6.67
CA ILE A 125 -17.24 -5.47 6.84
C ILE A 125 -16.55 -5.35 8.20
N ALA A 126 -16.14 -4.15 8.59
CA ALA A 126 -15.57 -3.92 9.91
C ALA A 126 -16.53 -4.35 11.02
N HIS A 127 -17.81 -3.99 10.93
CA HIS A 127 -18.85 -4.42 11.87
C HIS A 127 -19.03 -5.95 11.90
N ILE A 128 -19.12 -6.59 10.72
CA ILE A 128 -19.22 -8.05 10.58
C ILE A 128 -18.01 -8.72 11.26
N SER A 129 -16.81 -8.23 10.96
CA SER A 129 -15.55 -8.75 11.53
C SER A 129 -15.52 -8.63 13.04
N LYS A 130 -15.84 -7.45 13.62
CA LYS A 130 -15.88 -7.28 15.08
C LYS A 130 -16.95 -8.13 15.76
N THR A 131 -18.02 -8.49 15.05
CA THR A 131 -19.13 -9.30 15.58
C THR A 131 -18.79 -10.79 15.63
N HIS A 132 -18.20 -11.31 14.56
CA HIS A 132 -17.96 -12.77 14.42
C HIS A 132 -16.52 -13.19 14.76
N TYR A 133 -15.57 -12.27 14.66
CA TYR A 133 -14.14 -12.53 14.85
C TYR A 133 -13.50 -11.47 15.77
N PRO A 134 -13.95 -11.35 17.04
CA PRO A 134 -13.55 -10.27 17.94
C PRO A 134 -12.04 -10.24 18.25
N ASP A 135 -11.36 -11.38 18.15
CA ASP A 135 -9.92 -11.54 18.39
C ASP A 135 -9.05 -11.16 17.18
N VAL A 136 -9.65 -10.97 16.01
CA VAL A 136 -8.96 -10.55 14.77
C VAL A 136 -8.86 -9.03 14.75
N GLU A 137 -7.66 -8.51 14.47
CA GLU A 137 -7.45 -7.06 14.33
C GLU A 137 -8.20 -6.54 13.10
N VAL A 138 -9.12 -5.59 13.28
CA VAL A 138 -9.82 -4.96 12.15
C VAL A 138 -9.14 -3.64 11.79
N ARG A 139 -8.60 -3.55 10.57
CA ARG A 139 -7.77 -2.43 10.13
C ARG A 139 -8.49 -1.56 9.10
N ALA A 140 -8.53 -0.27 9.39
CA ALA A 140 -9.02 0.73 8.46
C ALA A 140 -8.02 0.92 7.32
N SER A 141 -8.48 0.65 6.10
CA SER A 141 -7.67 0.74 4.90
C SER A 141 -7.22 2.17 4.59
N VAL A 142 -6.03 2.28 4.00
CA VAL A 142 -5.49 3.53 3.47
C VAL A 142 -6.42 4.16 2.42
N ASN A 143 -7.26 3.37 1.75
CA ASN A 143 -8.21 3.84 0.75
C ASN A 143 -9.45 4.51 1.36
N MET A 144 -9.69 4.36 2.67
CA MET A 144 -10.72 5.14 3.37
C MET A 144 -10.35 6.62 3.51
N ARG A 145 -9.07 6.97 3.29
CA ARG A 145 -8.55 8.34 3.38
C ARG A 145 -8.91 9.02 4.70
N ILE A 146 -8.82 8.27 5.80
CA ILE A 146 -9.05 8.81 7.14
C ILE A 146 -7.86 9.71 7.50
N GLY A 147 -8.06 11.00 7.27
CA GLY A 147 -7.02 12.01 7.35
C GLY A 147 -6.92 12.72 8.68
N SER A 148 -7.89 12.60 9.58
CA SER A 148 -7.94 13.36 10.85
C SER A 148 -8.39 12.50 12.03
N THR A 149 -7.96 12.89 13.23
CA THR A 149 -8.37 12.24 14.49
C THR A 149 -9.87 12.35 14.74
N GLN A 150 -10.52 13.41 14.25
CA GLN A 150 -11.97 13.54 14.26
C GLN A 150 -12.63 12.44 13.41
N ALA A 151 -12.14 12.21 12.19
CA ALA A 151 -12.65 11.16 11.33
C ALA A 151 -12.39 9.76 11.90
N MET A 152 -11.23 9.53 12.53
CA MET A 152 -10.96 8.30 13.27
C MET A 152 -11.96 8.11 14.42
N GLY A 153 -12.29 9.18 15.15
CA GLY A 153 -13.29 9.17 16.22
C GLY A 153 -14.68 8.71 15.77
N TYR A 154 -15.12 9.07 14.56
CA TYR A 154 -16.41 8.64 14.02
C TYR A 154 -16.52 7.13 13.80
N VAL A 155 -15.40 6.44 13.61
CA VAL A 155 -15.34 4.99 13.33
C VAL A 155 -14.50 4.22 14.36
N ASN A 156 -14.23 4.82 15.52
CA ASN A 156 -13.32 4.28 16.53
C ASN A 156 -13.68 2.87 17.00
N GLU A 157 -14.98 2.59 17.13
CA GLU A 157 -15.48 1.30 17.59
C GLU A 157 -15.39 0.20 16.52
N LEU A 158 -15.22 0.57 15.25
CA LEU A 158 -15.18 -0.38 14.14
C LEU A 158 -13.76 -0.91 13.85
N PHE A 159 -12.73 -0.17 14.25
CA PHE A 159 -11.35 -0.46 13.84
C PHE A 159 -10.38 -0.44 15.02
N ASP A 160 -9.43 -1.38 15.02
CA ASP A 160 -8.36 -1.51 15.99
C ASP A 160 -7.08 -0.81 15.53
N SER A 161 -6.92 -0.65 14.21
CA SER A 161 -5.76 0.02 13.61
C SER A 161 -6.14 0.83 12.37
N PHE A 162 -5.32 1.85 12.07
CA PHE A 162 -5.61 2.81 11.01
C PHE A 162 -4.39 3.04 10.12
N TYR A 163 -4.56 2.85 8.82
CA TYR A 163 -3.67 3.50 7.87
C TYR A 163 -4.00 4.99 7.80
N LEU A 164 -3.01 5.84 8.09
CA LEU A 164 -3.15 7.28 7.91
C LEU A 164 -3.34 7.62 6.43
N GLN A 165 -4.17 8.62 6.13
CA GLN A 165 -4.25 9.19 4.79
C GLN A 165 -2.85 9.60 4.30
N ARG A 166 -2.41 8.98 3.19
CA ARG A 166 -1.04 9.12 2.68
C ARG A 166 -0.63 10.55 2.39
N ASP A 167 -1.56 11.44 2.08
CA ASP A 167 -1.27 12.85 1.80
C ASP A 167 -0.63 13.57 2.99
N ARG A 168 -0.89 13.09 4.20
CA ARG A 168 -0.44 13.68 5.47
C ARG A 168 0.79 12.99 6.05
N GLN A 169 1.19 11.83 5.53
CA GLN A 169 2.17 10.96 6.20
C GLN A 169 3.61 11.50 6.17
N ARG A 170 3.92 12.48 5.31
CA ARG A 170 5.22 13.16 5.33
C ARG A 170 5.31 14.29 6.36
N ASP A 171 4.18 14.79 6.89
CA ASP A 171 4.18 15.77 7.98
C ASP A 171 4.39 15.04 9.31
N LEU A 172 5.64 15.00 9.80
CA LEU A 172 5.99 14.28 11.03
C LEU A 172 5.31 14.87 12.28
N ARG A 173 5.01 16.18 12.29
CA ARG A 173 4.27 16.78 13.41
C ARG A 173 2.83 16.28 13.40
N TYR A 174 2.24 16.16 12.23
CA TYR A 174 0.91 15.59 12.07
C TYR A 174 0.86 14.11 12.48
N VAL A 175 1.82 13.31 12.01
CA VAL A 175 1.95 11.89 12.38
C VAL A 175 2.10 11.73 13.90
N ALA A 176 2.92 12.55 14.55
CA ALA A 176 3.07 12.54 16.01
C ALA A 176 1.74 12.86 16.73
N GLY A 177 0.98 13.84 16.24
CA GLY A 177 -0.34 14.17 16.79
C GLY A 177 -1.36 13.04 16.64
N VAL A 178 -1.36 12.36 15.50
CA VAL A 178 -2.20 11.17 15.27
C VAL A 178 -1.75 10.01 16.16
N HIS A 179 -0.44 9.77 16.28
CA HIS A 179 0.10 8.75 17.18
C HIS A 179 -0.35 8.95 18.62
N GLN A 180 -0.27 10.18 19.16
CA GLN A 180 -0.76 10.48 20.51
C GLN A 180 -2.26 10.21 20.67
N TRP A 181 -3.05 10.43 19.62
CA TRP A 181 -4.47 10.07 19.64
C TRP A 181 -4.63 8.54 19.67
N CYS A 182 -3.90 7.81 18.83
CA CYS A 182 -3.89 6.36 18.83
C CYS A 182 -3.56 5.78 20.21
N GLU A 183 -2.52 6.29 20.89
CA GLU A 183 -2.15 5.84 22.24
C GLU A 183 -3.29 6.02 23.25
N ARG A 184 -3.95 7.18 23.26
CA ARG A 184 -5.07 7.46 24.17
C ARG A 184 -6.29 6.56 23.92
N HIS A 185 -6.49 6.15 22.67
CA HIS A 185 -7.63 5.33 22.24
C HIS A 185 -7.27 3.86 22.03
N GLN A 186 -6.06 3.45 22.42
CA GLN A 186 -5.55 2.07 22.30
C GLN A 186 -5.64 1.53 20.86
N LYS A 187 -5.32 2.39 19.88
CA LYS A 187 -5.31 2.05 18.45
C LYS A 187 -3.88 1.95 17.92
N LYS A 188 -3.69 1.21 16.83
CA LYS A 188 -2.40 1.17 16.11
C LYS A 188 -2.40 2.13 14.93
N LEU A 189 -1.26 2.78 14.70
CA LEU A 189 -1.03 3.65 13.56
C LEU A 189 -0.18 2.94 12.50
N CYS A 190 -0.64 2.96 11.26
CA CYS A 190 0.01 2.35 10.11
C CYS A 190 0.21 3.37 8.98
N LEU A 191 1.25 3.19 8.16
CA LEU A 191 1.55 4.03 6.98
C LEU A 191 1.68 3.20 5.69
N LEU A 192 1.66 3.84 4.52
CA LEU A 192 1.95 3.19 3.22
C LEU A 192 3.08 3.93 2.52
N ALA A 193 4.28 3.35 2.47
CA ALA A 193 5.49 4.07 2.11
C ALA A 193 5.67 4.31 0.61
N ASN A 194 5.36 3.34 -0.25
CA ASN A 194 5.76 3.40 -1.66
C ASN A 194 4.59 3.66 -2.62
N SER A 195 3.56 4.40 -2.18
CA SER A 195 2.46 4.75 -3.08
C SER A 195 2.87 5.85 -4.07
N GLY A 196 2.76 5.55 -5.36
CA GLY A 196 2.97 6.49 -6.46
C GLY A 196 1.81 7.48 -6.68
N CYS A 197 0.77 7.43 -5.85
CA CYS A 197 -0.39 8.31 -6.02
C CYS A 197 -0.01 9.80 -5.91
N LEU A 198 -0.66 10.63 -6.74
CA LEU A 198 -0.60 12.08 -6.59
C LEU A 198 -1.12 12.47 -5.20
N LYS A 199 -0.50 13.50 -4.64
CA LYS A 199 -0.96 14.10 -3.38
C LYS A 199 -2.30 14.79 -3.60
N TYR A 200 -3.27 14.47 -2.75
CA TYR A 200 -4.68 14.88 -2.82
C TYR A 200 -5.31 14.66 -4.21
N CYS A 201 -5.02 13.51 -4.83
CA CYS A 201 -5.50 13.18 -6.17
C CYS A 201 -7.05 13.31 -6.28
N PRO A 202 -7.57 14.17 -7.17
CA PRO A 202 -9.01 14.35 -7.31
C PRO A 202 -9.70 13.14 -7.94
N GLY A 203 -8.98 12.36 -8.75
CA GLY A 203 -9.49 11.14 -9.39
C GLY A 203 -9.47 9.91 -8.49
N GLN A 204 -9.02 10.02 -7.24
CA GLN A 204 -8.78 8.86 -6.40
C GLN A 204 -10.05 8.02 -6.15
N THR A 205 -11.15 8.64 -5.72
CA THR A 205 -12.39 7.89 -5.44
C THR A 205 -12.92 7.17 -6.68
N PHE A 206 -12.84 7.82 -7.84
CA PHE A 206 -13.18 7.18 -9.11
C PHE A 206 -12.27 5.97 -9.38
N HIS A 207 -10.95 6.15 -9.25
CA HIS A 207 -9.97 5.10 -9.49
C HIS A 207 -10.14 3.90 -8.55
N ASP A 208 -10.33 4.14 -7.25
CA ASP A 208 -10.52 3.07 -6.27
C ASP A 208 -11.84 2.30 -6.51
N ASN A 209 -12.90 2.98 -6.96
CA ASN A 209 -14.15 2.34 -7.39
C ASN A 209 -13.99 1.58 -8.72
N PHE A 210 -13.26 2.15 -9.67
CA PHE A 210 -12.94 1.51 -10.94
C PHE A 210 -12.22 0.18 -10.72
N LEU A 211 -11.20 0.17 -9.85
CA LEU A 211 -10.49 -1.06 -9.49
C LEU A 211 -11.35 -2.05 -8.69
N ALA A 212 -12.28 -1.58 -7.86
CA ALA A 212 -13.22 -2.45 -7.15
C ALA A 212 -14.14 -3.24 -8.11
N HIS A 213 -14.37 -2.72 -9.31
CA HIS A 213 -15.25 -3.30 -10.32
C HIS A 213 -14.50 -3.78 -11.59
N ILE A 214 -13.17 -3.89 -11.54
CA ILE A 214 -12.33 -4.07 -12.74
C ILE A 214 -12.71 -5.31 -13.55
N ALA A 215 -13.02 -6.43 -12.90
CA ALA A 215 -13.42 -7.66 -13.57
C ALA A 215 -14.68 -7.48 -14.43
N ARG A 216 -15.62 -6.62 -14.02
CA ARG A 216 -16.81 -6.32 -14.83
C ARG A 216 -16.49 -5.27 -15.90
N VAL A 217 -15.69 -4.27 -15.56
CA VAL A 217 -15.24 -3.22 -16.49
C VAL A 217 -14.51 -3.83 -17.69
N GLU A 218 -13.66 -4.82 -17.49
CA GLU A 218 -12.90 -5.50 -18.56
C GLU A 218 -13.80 -6.21 -19.58
N THR A 219 -15.03 -6.57 -19.19
CA THR A 219 -16.01 -7.18 -20.11
C THR A 219 -16.84 -6.19 -20.92
N MET A 220 -16.62 -4.88 -20.73
CA MET A 220 -17.37 -3.81 -21.40
C MET A 220 -16.63 -3.29 -22.63
N ASP A 221 -17.39 -2.72 -23.58
CA ASP A 221 -16.85 -1.89 -24.65
C ASP A 221 -16.45 -0.52 -24.08
N ASN A 222 -15.24 -0.45 -23.54
CA ASN A 222 -14.71 0.74 -22.86
C ASN A 222 -14.34 1.85 -23.87
N LEU A 223 -14.39 3.10 -23.41
CA LEU A 223 -14.13 4.28 -24.24
C LEU A 223 -12.73 4.21 -24.90
N PRO A 224 -12.64 4.12 -26.24
CA PRO A 224 -11.35 3.93 -26.91
C PRO A 224 -10.48 5.19 -26.80
N GLY A 225 -9.18 5.00 -26.56
CA GLY A 225 -8.17 6.07 -26.57
C GLY A 225 -8.22 7.03 -25.38
N TRP A 226 -9.11 6.82 -24.41
CA TRP A 226 -9.20 7.65 -23.21
C TRP A 226 -8.74 6.90 -21.96
N ASN A 227 -7.83 7.50 -21.19
CA ASN A 227 -7.32 6.94 -19.94
C ASN A 227 -7.93 7.71 -18.75
N PRO A 228 -8.68 7.07 -17.83
CA PRO A 228 -9.25 7.75 -16.68
C PRO A 228 -8.22 8.05 -15.56
N HIS A 229 -7.02 7.50 -15.63
CA HIS A 229 -6.01 7.69 -14.59
C HIS A 229 -5.36 9.08 -14.68
N VAL A 230 -5.71 9.95 -13.73
CA VAL A 230 -5.23 11.34 -13.65
C VAL A 230 -3.70 11.44 -13.67
N CYS A 231 -3.00 10.61 -12.88
CA CYS A 231 -1.54 10.61 -12.79
C CYS A 231 -0.87 10.27 -14.13
N TRP A 232 -1.35 9.23 -14.82
CA TRP A 232 -0.83 8.84 -16.13
C TRP A 232 -1.02 9.94 -17.16
N ASN A 233 -2.16 10.63 -17.18
CA ASN A 233 -2.36 11.76 -18.10
C ASN A 233 -1.48 12.96 -17.77
N LEU A 234 -1.30 13.24 -16.47
CA LEU A 234 -0.49 14.36 -15.99
C LEU A 234 0.99 14.19 -16.38
N TYR A 235 1.55 13.01 -16.14
CA TYR A 235 2.97 12.70 -16.38
C TYR A 235 3.31 12.46 -17.86
N ARG A 236 2.35 12.47 -18.79
CA ARG A 236 2.68 12.50 -20.24
C ARG A 236 3.43 13.77 -20.65
N LYS A 237 3.38 14.79 -19.80
CA LYS A 237 3.94 16.12 -20.00
C LYS A 237 5.15 16.28 -19.07
N PRO A 238 6.40 16.33 -19.60
CA PRO A 238 7.60 16.43 -18.77
C PRO A 238 7.61 17.62 -17.81
N GLU A 239 6.94 18.72 -18.15
CA GLU A 239 6.79 19.88 -17.27
C GLU A 239 6.09 19.55 -15.94
N ASN A 240 5.34 18.45 -15.88
CA ASN A 240 4.63 18.00 -14.67
C ASN A 240 5.41 16.97 -13.85
N TYR A 241 6.62 16.55 -14.23
CA TYR A 241 7.40 15.58 -13.46
C TYR A 241 7.68 16.04 -12.02
N VAL A 242 7.67 17.35 -11.77
CA VAL A 242 7.80 17.92 -10.42
C VAL A 242 6.71 17.42 -9.45
N GLU A 243 5.53 17.06 -9.96
CA GLU A 243 4.42 16.56 -9.15
C GLU A 243 4.75 15.21 -8.51
N PHE A 244 5.66 14.42 -9.09
CA PHE A 244 6.14 13.18 -8.47
C PHE A 244 6.89 13.44 -7.18
N LEU A 245 7.66 14.53 -7.06
CA LEU A 245 8.36 14.88 -5.82
C LEU A 245 7.40 15.30 -4.69
N LYS A 246 6.22 15.78 -5.08
CA LYS A 246 5.13 16.20 -4.19
C LYS A 246 4.20 15.04 -3.80
N ALA A 247 4.29 13.91 -4.50
CA ALA A 247 3.46 12.72 -4.31
C ALA A 247 3.57 12.09 -2.90
N THR A 248 2.91 10.97 -2.69
CA THR A 248 2.69 10.44 -1.34
C THR A 248 3.80 9.52 -0.80
N TRP A 249 4.83 9.21 -1.58
CA TRP A 249 5.84 8.23 -1.17
C TRP A 249 6.75 8.72 -0.01
N ILE A 250 7.37 7.77 0.68
CA ILE A 250 8.41 7.92 1.71
C ILE A 250 9.62 7.12 1.22
N ARG A 251 10.82 7.70 1.24
CA ARG A 251 12.05 6.99 0.85
C ARG A 251 12.42 5.93 1.89
N PRO A 252 13.09 4.84 1.47
CA PRO A 252 13.65 3.87 2.40
C PRO A 252 14.55 4.50 3.48
N GLU A 253 15.38 5.47 3.10
CA GLU A 253 16.32 6.14 4.02
C GLU A 253 15.61 6.94 5.12
N ASP A 254 14.36 7.34 4.89
CA ASP A 254 13.61 8.22 5.79
C ASP A 254 12.74 7.44 6.81
N LEU A 255 12.68 6.11 6.73
CA LEU A 255 11.82 5.31 7.62
C LEU A 255 12.16 5.45 9.09
N HIS A 256 13.44 5.62 9.44
CA HIS A 256 13.89 5.82 10.82
C HIS A 256 13.18 6.99 11.52
N ARG A 257 12.69 7.98 10.77
CA ARG A 257 11.98 9.16 11.31
C ARG A 257 10.60 8.83 11.89
N TYR A 258 10.06 7.65 11.58
CA TYR A 258 8.77 7.17 12.06
C TYR A 258 8.88 6.22 13.26
N ALA A 259 10.12 5.95 13.69
CA ALA A 259 10.42 5.08 14.81
C ALA A 259 9.67 5.51 16.07
N GLY A 260 8.97 4.57 16.71
CA GLY A 260 8.20 4.82 17.94
C GLY A 260 6.85 5.51 17.75
N MET A 261 6.50 5.97 16.55
CA MET A 261 5.18 6.57 16.26
C MET A 261 4.26 5.63 15.49
N VAL A 262 4.82 4.71 14.71
CA VAL A 262 4.11 3.85 13.76
C VAL A 262 4.37 2.40 14.11
N HIS A 263 3.35 1.56 13.99
CA HIS A 263 3.42 0.12 14.27
C HIS A 263 3.77 -0.68 13.02
N THR A 264 3.14 -0.34 11.89
CA THR A 264 3.30 -1.06 10.62
C THR A 264 3.50 -0.08 9.46
N ILE A 265 4.47 -0.37 8.60
CA ILE A 265 4.67 0.34 7.33
C ILE A 265 4.37 -0.64 6.20
N LYS A 266 3.31 -0.37 5.46
CA LYS A 266 2.89 -1.14 4.29
C LYS A 266 3.72 -0.75 3.07
N LEU A 267 4.11 -1.77 2.30
CA LEU A 267 4.66 -1.65 0.96
C LEU A 267 3.64 -2.21 -0.03
N ALA A 268 3.17 -1.39 -0.96
CA ALA A 268 2.37 -1.79 -2.11
C ALA A 268 3.23 -2.63 -3.06
N THR A 269 3.18 -3.95 -2.91
CA THR A 269 3.97 -4.91 -3.70
C THR A 269 3.12 -5.96 -4.42
N ARG A 270 1.79 -6.00 -4.21
CA ARG A 270 0.89 -7.05 -4.77
C ARG A 270 0.90 -7.19 -6.30
N GLN A 271 1.29 -6.14 -7.02
CA GLN A 271 1.38 -6.12 -8.48
C GLN A 271 2.73 -5.59 -8.95
N HIS A 272 3.69 -5.46 -8.03
CA HIS A 272 4.97 -4.86 -8.34
C HIS A 272 5.84 -5.90 -9.03
N SER A 273 6.38 -5.60 -10.21
CA SER A 273 7.17 -6.56 -11.01
C SER A 273 8.44 -7.04 -10.29
N HIS A 274 8.98 -6.24 -9.36
CA HIS A 274 10.20 -6.55 -8.62
C HIS A 274 9.99 -6.43 -7.09
N PRO A 275 9.18 -7.29 -6.44
CA PRO A 275 8.85 -7.15 -5.01
C PRO A 275 10.08 -7.22 -4.12
N ARG A 276 10.99 -8.17 -4.40
CA ARG A 276 12.22 -8.40 -3.63
C ARG A 276 13.09 -7.13 -3.56
N MET A 277 13.19 -6.40 -4.66
CA MET A 277 13.92 -5.13 -4.70
C MET A 277 13.29 -4.09 -3.76
N VAL A 278 11.97 -3.92 -3.81
CA VAL A 278 11.25 -2.98 -2.93
C VAL A 278 11.40 -3.40 -1.47
N ILE A 279 11.15 -4.66 -1.16
CA ILE A 279 11.25 -5.18 0.21
C ILE A 279 12.69 -5.00 0.73
N GLY A 280 13.70 -5.36 -0.06
CA GLY A 280 15.11 -5.19 0.31
C GLY A 280 15.51 -3.73 0.52
N ALA A 281 15.02 -2.82 -0.32
CA ALA A 281 15.25 -1.39 -0.17
C ALA A 281 14.73 -0.86 1.18
N TYR A 282 13.47 -1.15 1.51
CA TYR A 282 12.83 -0.68 2.74
C TYR A 282 13.31 -1.42 3.99
N ALA A 283 13.57 -2.73 3.91
CA ALA A 283 14.15 -3.50 5.02
C ALA A 283 15.58 -3.02 5.33
N GLY A 284 16.39 -2.75 4.30
CA GLY A 284 17.74 -2.20 4.42
C GLY A 284 17.80 -0.69 4.68
N GLN A 285 16.67 0.02 4.58
CA GLN A 285 16.57 1.49 4.65
C GLN A 285 17.55 2.23 3.72
N SER A 286 17.78 1.68 2.53
CA SER A 286 18.73 2.25 1.57
C SER A 286 18.40 1.75 0.17
N PHE A 287 18.45 2.64 -0.81
CA PHE A 287 18.23 2.29 -2.20
C PHE A 287 19.11 3.11 -3.16
N THR A 288 19.85 2.42 -4.03
CA THR A 288 20.59 3.07 -5.11
C THR A 288 19.91 2.77 -6.43
N GLY A 289 19.42 3.79 -7.12
CA GLY A 289 18.73 3.64 -8.40
C GLY A 289 17.59 4.62 -8.61
N ASP A 290 16.73 4.30 -9.58
CA ASP A 290 15.55 5.09 -9.95
C ASP A 290 14.42 4.94 -8.91
N LEU A 291 14.11 6.01 -8.19
CA LEU A 291 13.05 6.03 -7.18
C LEU A 291 11.66 5.67 -7.76
N LEU A 292 11.41 5.92 -9.05
CA LEU A 292 10.14 5.56 -9.70
C LEU A 292 9.89 4.05 -9.67
N THR A 293 10.97 3.25 -9.64
CA THR A 293 10.91 1.78 -9.59
C THR A 293 10.57 1.23 -8.21
N LEU A 294 10.55 2.06 -7.16
CA LEU A 294 10.09 1.64 -5.84
C LEU A 294 8.58 1.79 -5.67
N THR A 295 7.93 2.64 -6.47
CA THR A 295 6.55 3.03 -6.25
C THR A 295 5.54 2.16 -6.98
N GLU A 296 4.34 2.04 -6.40
CA GLU A 296 3.18 1.41 -7.02
C GLU A 296 2.00 2.42 -7.08
N PRO A 297 1.49 2.78 -8.27
CA PRO A 297 1.97 2.37 -9.59
C PRO A 297 3.39 2.91 -9.88
N GLY A 298 4.18 2.15 -10.64
CA GLY A 298 5.50 2.55 -11.12
C GLY A 298 5.39 3.42 -12.38
N PHE A 299 6.17 4.51 -12.43
CA PHE A 299 6.12 5.50 -13.53
C PHE A 299 7.38 5.55 -14.39
N SER A 300 8.33 4.62 -14.24
CA SER A 300 9.57 4.62 -15.03
C SER A 300 9.30 4.63 -16.54
N SER A 301 8.25 3.94 -17.01
CA SER A 301 7.90 3.91 -18.44
C SER A 301 7.43 5.25 -19.01
N ILE A 302 6.72 6.07 -18.21
CA ILE A 302 6.26 7.40 -18.67
C ILE A 302 7.30 8.49 -18.47
N PHE A 303 8.28 8.26 -17.60
CA PHE A 303 9.42 9.16 -17.40
C PHE A 303 10.53 8.92 -18.42
N ALA A 304 10.60 7.74 -19.05
CA ALA A 304 11.64 7.38 -20.00
C ALA A 304 11.88 8.48 -21.07
N PRO A 305 13.15 8.83 -21.36
CA PRO A 305 14.40 8.23 -20.88
C PRO A 305 14.89 8.77 -19.52
N TYR A 306 14.07 9.54 -18.80
CA TYR A 306 14.45 10.09 -17.51
C TYR A 306 14.17 9.14 -16.35
N TYR A 307 14.91 9.34 -15.27
CA TYR A 307 14.73 8.66 -13.99
C TYR A 307 14.94 9.62 -12.81
N ILE A 308 14.47 9.25 -11.63
CA ILE A 308 14.68 10.02 -10.39
C ILE A 308 15.78 9.35 -9.58
N ASP A 309 16.99 9.90 -9.61
CA ASP A 309 18.13 9.39 -8.85
C ASP A 309 17.89 9.53 -7.34
N ASN A 310 17.67 8.40 -6.66
CA ASN A 310 17.42 8.39 -5.21
C ASN A 310 18.62 8.91 -4.40
N GLN A 311 19.85 8.73 -4.90
CA GLN A 311 21.07 9.17 -4.21
C GLN A 311 21.34 10.67 -4.41
N ALA A 312 20.74 11.29 -5.42
CA ALA A 312 20.89 12.72 -5.67
C ALA A 312 20.11 13.60 -4.68
N PHE A 313 19.21 13.05 -3.85
CA PHE A 313 18.44 13.86 -2.90
C PHE A 313 19.35 14.52 -1.84
N PRO A 314 19.06 15.79 -1.43
CA PRO A 314 19.75 16.43 -0.31
C PRO A 314 19.56 15.65 1.01
N PRO A 315 20.57 15.60 1.90
CA PRO A 315 20.44 14.96 3.21
C PRO A 315 19.32 15.54 4.09
N ASP A 316 19.04 16.83 3.94
CA ASP A 316 18.01 17.57 4.68
C ASP A 316 16.61 17.49 4.02
N TRP A 317 16.46 16.74 2.91
CA TRP A 317 15.19 16.64 2.16
C TRP A 317 14.00 16.28 3.06
N ALA A 318 14.14 15.23 3.86
CA ALA A 318 13.04 14.73 4.68
C ALA A 318 12.66 15.70 5.81
N GLU A 319 13.64 16.39 6.42
CA GLU A 319 13.39 17.45 7.39
C GLU A 319 12.60 18.60 6.77
N ARG A 320 13.00 18.99 5.56
CA ARG A 320 12.32 20.05 4.82
C ARG A 320 10.91 19.64 4.42
N MET A 321 10.70 18.40 3.99
CA MET A 321 9.37 17.91 3.64
C MET A 321 8.46 17.72 4.86
N ALA A 322 9.01 17.38 6.02
CA ALA A 322 8.27 17.30 7.28
C ALA A 322 7.70 18.66 7.74
N GLN A 323 8.24 19.76 7.23
CA GLN A 323 7.80 21.12 7.55
C GLN A 323 7.18 21.84 6.34
N CYS A 324 6.92 21.12 5.24
CA CYS A 324 6.40 21.72 4.02
C CYS A 324 5.02 22.36 4.28
N PRO A 325 4.87 23.68 4.06
CA PRO A 325 3.59 24.38 4.27
C PRO A 325 2.61 24.17 3.10
N GLU A 326 2.99 23.42 2.07
CA GLU A 326 2.16 23.10 0.90
C GLU A 326 1.70 24.33 0.08
N ASN A 327 2.39 25.47 0.21
CA ASN A 327 2.13 26.70 -0.54
C ASN A 327 2.79 26.69 -1.95
N CYS A 328 2.55 25.63 -2.71
CA CYS A 328 3.20 25.32 -3.99
C CYS A 328 3.13 26.44 -5.04
N ASP A 329 2.14 27.34 -4.95
CA ASP A 329 2.01 28.48 -5.87
C ASP A 329 3.13 29.53 -5.70
N SER A 330 3.73 29.60 -4.51
CA SER A 330 4.78 30.56 -4.16
C SER A 330 6.14 29.90 -3.83
N CYS A 331 6.16 28.59 -3.63
CA CYS A 331 7.35 27.83 -3.29
C CYS A 331 7.88 27.06 -4.51
N HIS A 332 9.14 27.30 -4.88
CA HIS A 332 9.78 26.67 -6.04
C HIS A 332 10.75 25.53 -5.69
N TYR A 333 10.71 25.03 -4.45
CA TYR A 333 11.71 24.06 -3.98
C TYR A 333 11.73 22.77 -4.81
N CYS A 334 10.55 22.19 -5.05
CA CYS A 334 10.47 20.91 -5.77
C CYS A 334 10.96 21.07 -7.21
N GLN A 335 10.75 22.23 -7.84
CA GLN A 335 11.25 22.53 -9.18
C GLN A 335 12.77 22.58 -9.21
N GLU A 336 13.41 23.24 -8.24
CA GLU A 336 14.87 23.26 -8.12
C GLU A 336 15.43 21.87 -7.77
N LEU A 337 14.76 21.12 -6.90
CA LEU A 337 15.15 19.76 -6.58
C LEU A 337 15.05 18.84 -7.80
N LEU A 338 14.01 18.98 -8.61
CA LEU A 338 13.83 18.16 -9.81
C LEU A 338 15.03 18.29 -10.75
N LYS A 339 15.57 19.50 -10.97
CA LYS A 339 16.78 19.70 -11.78
C LYS A 339 17.99 18.92 -11.27
N ARG A 340 18.04 18.66 -9.95
CA ARG A 340 19.12 17.91 -9.31
C ARG A 340 18.92 16.40 -9.41
N VAL A 341 17.70 15.91 -9.19
CA VAL A 341 17.41 14.47 -9.06
C VAL A 341 16.94 13.82 -10.36
N LEU A 342 16.36 14.58 -11.29
CA LEU A 342 15.98 14.07 -12.61
C LEU A 342 17.25 13.90 -13.45
N LYS A 343 17.50 12.67 -13.91
CA LYS A 343 18.65 12.31 -14.72
C LYS A 343 18.18 11.65 -16.01
N ASN A 344 18.96 11.79 -17.07
CA ASN A 344 18.69 11.16 -18.35
C ASN A 344 19.55 9.90 -18.47
N SER A 345 18.95 8.73 -18.71
CA SER A 345 19.70 7.48 -18.86
C SER A 345 20.62 7.46 -20.08
N ASN A 346 20.39 8.35 -21.06
CA ASN A 346 21.19 8.46 -22.26
C ASN A 346 22.43 9.36 -22.12
N GLU A 347 22.56 10.11 -21.02
CA GLU A 347 23.69 11.04 -20.78
C GLU A 347 24.89 10.37 -20.07
N GLY A 348 24.85 9.04 -19.91
CA GLY A 348 25.92 8.25 -19.31
C GLY A 348 26.62 7.34 -20.32
N PHE A 349 27.42 7.92 -21.21
CA PHE A 349 28.55 7.27 -21.93
C PHE A 349 29.64 8.28 -22.23
#